data_AF-A0A966CKS2-F1
#
_entry.id   AF-A0A966CKS2-F1
#
_cell.length_a   1.000
_cell.length_b   1.000
_cell.length_c   1.000
_cell.angle_alpha   90.00
_cell.angle_beta   90.00
_cell.angle_gamma   90.00
#
_symmetry.space_group_name_H-M   'P 1'
#
loop_
_entity.id
_entity.type
_entity.pdbx_description
1 polymer ?
#
loop_
_entity_poly.entity_id
_entity_poly.type
_entity_poly.pdbx_seq_one_letter_code
_entity_poly.pdbx_strand_id
1 'polypeptide(L)' 'MSVVNIAVVTPVYKVCNHVLGVLKGIGTEVAKICAVADYCPDHPGNFVLANSADLRVVMLRH' A
#
# COMPACT_ATOMS: atom_id res chain seq x y z
N MET A 1 17.34 -23.69 0.43
CA MET A 1 16.71 -23.04 -0.74
C MET A 1 16.42 -21.59 -0.34
N SER A 2 16.87 -20.62 -1.13
CA SER A 2 16.51 -19.21 -0.90
C SER A 2 15.05 -19.02 -1.29
N VAL A 3 14.23 -18.58 -0.34
CA VAL A 3 12.81 -18.29 -0.61
C VAL A 3 12.76 -16.91 -1.27
N VAL A 4 12.18 -16.82 -2.47
CA VAL A 4 12.00 -15.53 -3.16
C VAL A 4 11.04 -14.68 -2.33
N ASN A 5 11.47 -13.47 -2.00
CA ASN A 5 10.69 -12.51 -1.21
C ASN A 5 10.25 -11.35 -2.11
N ILE A 6 8.95 -11.28 -2.42
CA ILE A 6 8.39 -10.31 -3.36
C ILE A 6 7.80 -9.12 -2.59
N ALA A 7 8.17 -7.92 -2.99
CA ALA A 7 7.57 -6.68 -2.50
C ALA A 7 6.99 -5.86 -3.65
N VAL A 8 5.84 -5.22 -3.41
CA VAL A 8 5.20 -4.31 -4.35
C VAL A 8 5.36 -2.88 -3.84
N VAL A 9 5.75 -1.96 -4.72
CA VAL A 9 5.77 -0.52 -4.44
C VAL A 9 4.64 0.12 -5.24
N THR A 10 3.74 0.86 -4.58
CA THR A 10 2.60 1.49 -5.23
C THR A 10 2.46 2.97 -4.82
N PRO A 11 2.33 3.90 -5.79
CA PRO A 11 2.08 5.30 -5.46
C PRO A 11 0.65 5.51 -4.99
N VAL A 12 0.47 6.34 -3.96
CA VAL A 12 -0.83 6.72 -3.41
C VAL A 12 -0.99 8.24 -3.53
N TYR A 13 -1.59 8.68 -4.63
CA TYR A 13 -1.83 10.10 -4.93
C TYR A 13 -3.27 10.32 -5.39
N LYS A 14 -3.98 11.24 -4.73
CA LYS A 14 -5.38 11.62 -5.03
C LYS A 14 -6.34 10.43 -5.21
N VAL A 15 -6.11 9.34 -4.47
CA VAL A 15 -6.84 8.08 -4.65
C VAL A 15 -7.25 7.46 -3.31
N CYS A 16 -8.32 7.98 -2.69
CA CYS A 16 -8.92 7.34 -1.53
C CYS A 16 -9.87 6.19 -1.96
N ASN A 17 -10.65 6.39 -3.02
CA ASN A 17 -11.77 5.48 -3.34
C ASN A 17 -11.34 4.13 -3.93
N HIS A 18 -10.18 4.04 -4.57
CA HIS A 18 -9.76 2.82 -5.28
C HIS A 18 -8.58 2.09 -4.61
N VAL A 19 -7.81 2.77 -3.76
CA VAL A 19 -6.57 2.21 -3.21
C VAL A 19 -6.80 0.94 -2.41
N LEU A 20 -7.88 0.83 -1.64
CA LEU A 20 -8.20 -0.38 -0.88
C LEU A 20 -8.51 -1.57 -1.79
N GLY A 21 -9.16 -1.33 -2.94
CA GLY A 21 -9.42 -2.36 -3.95
C GLY A 21 -8.13 -2.86 -4.59
N VAL A 22 -7.21 -1.95 -4.91
CA VAL A 22 -5.87 -2.30 -5.41
C VAL A 22 -5.11 -3.13 -4.40
N LEU A 23 -5.05 -2.69 -3.14
CA LEU A 23 -4.37 -3.42 -2.06
C LEU A 23 -4.97 -4.82 -1.85
N LYS A 24 -6.30 -4.95 -1.87
CA LYS A 24 -7.00 -6.23 -1.77
C LYS A 24 -6.72 -7.16 -2.95
N GLY A 25 -6.42 -6.62 -4.12
CA GLY A 25 -6.06 -7.38 -5.32
C GLY A 25 -4.65 -7.96 -5.30
N ILE A 26 -3.79 -7.54 -4.34
CA ILE A 26 -2.41 -8.03 -4.24
C ILE A 26 -2.41 -9.42 -3.60
N GLY A 27 -2.01 -10.43 -4.38
CA GLY A 27 -1.99 -11.84 -3.99
C GLY A 27 -0.97 -12.17 -2.90
N THR A 28 -1.10 -13.36 -2.30
CA THR A 28 -0.30 -13.81 -1.14
C THR A 28 1.17 -14.10 -1.46
N GLU A 29 1.53 -14.17 -2.75
CA GLU A 29 2.91 -14.24 -3.21
C GLU A 29 3.73 -13.00 -2.83
N VAL A 30 3.06 -11.87 -2.57
CA VAL A 30 3.68 -10.64 -2.10
C VAL A 30 3.79 -10.66 -0.59
N ALA A 31 5.01 -10.53 -0.08
CA ALA A 31 5.29 -10.48 1.35
C ALA A 31 5.20 -9.06 1.93
N LYS A 32 5.33 -8.02 1.09
CA LYS A 32 5.31 -6.63 1.54
C LYS A 32 4.74 -5.67 0.50
N ILE A 33 3.95 -4.69 0.95
CA ILE A 33 3.38 -3.64 0.12
C ILE A 33 3.86 -2.30 0.65
N CYS A 34 4.75 -1.64 -0.08
CA CYS A 34 5.24 -0.31 0.23
C CYS A 34 4.38 0.71 -0.53
N ALA A 35 3.39 1.27 0.16
CA ALA A 35 2.59 2.35 -0.39
C ALA A 35 3.33 3.67 -0.15
N VAL A 36 3.49 4.49 -1.18
CA VAL A 36 4.25 5.75 -1.10
C VAL A 36 3.29 6.92 -1.26
N ALA A 37 3.16 7.74 -0.21
CA ALA A 37 2.35 8.95 -0.25
C ALA A 37 3.24 10.16 -0.52
N ASP A 38 3.18 10.67 -1.74
CA ASP A 38 3.95 11.85 -2.16
C ASP A 38 3.13 13.14 -1.94
N TYR A 39 3.13 13.62 -0.69
CA TYR A 39 2.59 14.91 -0.26
C TYR A 39 1.22 15.32 -0.84
N CYS A 40 0.31 14.35 -0.92
CA CYS A 40 -1.05 14.61 -1.42
C CYS A 40 -1.88 15.36 -0.35
N PRO A 41 -2.52 16.50 -0.69
CA PRO A 41 -3.28 17.32 0.26
C PRO A 41 -4.50 16.60 0.85
N ASP A 42 -5.02 15.59 0.14
CA ASP A 42 -6.16 14.78 0.59
C ASP A 42 -5.77 13.71 1.63
N HIS A 43 -4.50 13.68 2.03
CA HIS A 43 -3.92 12.73 2.98
C HIS A 43 -4.35 11.26 2.77
N PRO A 44 -4.25 10.74 1.52
CA PRO A 44 -4.73 9.39 1.21
C PRO A 44 -3.95 8.30 1.98
N GLY A 45 -2.72 8.58 2.42
CA GLY A 45 -1.97 7.68 3.31
C GLY A 45 -2.62 7.49 4.69
N ASN A 46 -3.33 8.50 5.24
CA ASN A 46 -4.11 8.34 6.47
C ASN A 46 -5.34 7.49 6.23
N PHE A 47 -6.01 7.69 5.09
CA PHE A 47 -7.14 6.88 4.68
C PHE A 47 -6.76 5.40 4.56
N VAL A 48 -5.63 5.09 3.91
CA VAL A 48 -5.11 3.72 3.81
C VAL A 48 -4.82 3.12 5.19
N LEU A 49 -4.12 3.83 6.07
CA LEU A 49 -3.80 3.31 7.41
C LEU A 49 -5.04 3.08 8.28
N ALA A 50 -6.07 3.91 8.14
CA ALA A 50 -7.30 3.77 8.90
C ALA A 50 -8.21 2.64 8.39
N ASN A 51 -8.10 2.26 7.11
CA ASN A 51 -9.06 1.35 6.46
C ASN A 51 -8.45 0.05 5.91
N SER A 52 -7.12 -0.05 5.79
CA SER A 52 -6.45 -1.26 5.35
C SER A 52 -6.23 -2.21 6.54
N ALA A 53 -6.78 -3.42 6.45
CA ALA A 53 -6.50 -4.51 7.39
C ALA A 53 -5.32 -5.39 6.97
N ASP A 54 -4.74 -5.15 5.79
CA ASP A 54 -3.61 -5.94 5.28
C ASP A 54 -2.31 -5.54 5.99
N LEU A 55 -1.80 -6.46 6.82
CA LEU A 55 -0.59 -6.29 7.63
C LEU A 55 0.70 -6.16 6.80
N ARG A 56 0.64 -6.48 5.50
CA ARG A 56 1.77 -6.31 4.58
C ARG A 56 1.96 -4.86 4.16
N VAL A 57 0.95 -4.01 4.37
CA VAL A 57 0.95 -2.61 3.94
C VAL A 57 1.79 -1.76 4.91
N VAL A 58 2.82 -1.14 4.36
CA VAL A 58 3.65 -0.15 5.02
C VAL A 58 3.52 1.16 4.27
N MET A 59 3.15 2.23 4.99
CA MET A 59 3.15 3.56 4.42
C MET A 59 4.53 4.20 4.52
N LEU A 60 5.08 4.57 3.37
CA LEU A 60 6.24 5.44 3.24
C LEU A 60 5.77 6.89 3.03
N ARG A 61 6.35 7.79 3.81
CA ARG A 61 6.09 9.24 3.78
C ARG A 61 7.44 9.97 3.68
N HIS A 62 7.45 11.13 3.03
CA HIS A 62 8.56 12.07 3.03
C HIS A 62 8.15 13.35 3.74
#